data_AF-A0A5C7LIX8-F1
#
_entry.id   AF-A0A5C7LIX8-F1
#
_cell.length_a   1.000
_cell.length_b   1.000
_cell.length_c   1.000
_cell.angle_alpha   90.00
_cell.angle_beta   90.00
_cell.angle_gamma   90.00
#
_symmetry.space_group_name_H-M   'P 1'
#
loop_
_entity.id
_entity.type
_entity.pdbx_description
1 polymer ?
#
loop_
_entity_poly.entity_id
_entity_poly.type
_entity_poly.pdbx_seq_one_letter_code
_entity_poly.pdbx_strand_id
1 'polypeptide(L)'
;MSDYEIAQLIAAGAALIPCWMSRNLRGAGWVLAISLNLVLSTAVWTNGLPYPAAIVAIIDCLLFVAIFQLGRNVWEKWLFILYQGSMLVSIIRLAMDIWAPGEANHALYSSLLEICNYAAFLVIGSISGIKATSNDFRARLAFTPWRRLAFLVFPAFRDDATDRS
;
A
#
# COMPACT_ATOMS: atom_id res chain seq x y z
N MET A 1 -9.28 4.58 17.94
CA MET A 1 -8.74 4.72 16.59
C MET A 1 -7.60 5.72 16.68
N SER A 2 -6.39 5.31 16.31
CA SER A 2 -5.20 6.17 16.42
C SER A 2 -5.17 7.21 15.29
N ASP A 3 -4.47 8.33 15.47
CA ASP A 3 -4.31 9.36 14.42
C ASP A 3 -3.71 8.78 13.12
N TYR A 4 -2.88 7.75 13.25
CA TYR A 4 -2.26 7.02 12.14
C TYR A 4 -3.27 6.23 11.30
N GLU A 5 -4.23 5.55 11.95
CA GLU A 5 -5.31 4.84 11.25
C GLU A 5 -6.18 5.81 10.45
N ILE A 6 -6.48 6.99 11.02
CA ILE A 6 -7.25 8.04 10.33
C ILE A 6 -6.47 8.53 9.11
N ALA A 7 -5.18 8.83 9.27
CA ALA A 7 -4.32 9.29 8.18
C ALA A 7 -4.22 8.25 7.05
N GLN A 8 -4.14 6.96 7.38
CA GLN A 8 -4.14 5.89 6.38
C GLN A 8 -5.48 5.74 5.66
N LEU A 9 -6.62 5.86 6.36
CA LEU A 9 -7.92 5.87 5.70
C LEU A 9 -8.08 7.07 4.76
N ILE A 10 -7.57 8.24 5.14
CA ILE A 10 -7.54 9.43 4.27
C ILE A 10 -6.66 9.14 3.04
N ALA A 11 -5.48 8.57 3.22
CA ALA A 11 -4.59 8.21 2.11
C ALA A 11 -5.21 7.16 1.17
N ALA A 12 -5.87 6.15 1.73
CA ALA A 12 -6.62 5.16 0.96
C ALA A 12 -7.76 5.82 0.17
N GLY A 13 -8.54 6.70 0.79
CA GLY A 13 -9.57 7.49 0.13
C GLY A 13 -9.01 8.34 -1.01
N ALA A 14 -7.89 9.01 -0.77
CA ALA A 14 -7.20 9.82 -1.77
C ALA A 14 -6.71 8.98 -2.97
N ALA A 15 -6.28 7.74 -2.74
CA ALA A 15 -5.89 6.80 -3.81
C ALA A 15 -7.10 6.16 -4.52
N LEU A 16 -8.24 5.98 -3.83
CA LEU A 16 -9.47 5.43 -4.42
C LEU A 16 -10.12 6.38 -5.43
N ILE A 17 -10.07 7.70 -5.20
CA ILE A 17 -10.63 8.71 -6.10
C ILE A 17 -10.09 8.57 -7.54
N PRO A 18 -8.78 8.58 -7.81
CA PRO A 18 -8.25 8.37 -9.15
C PRO A 18 -8.51 6.95 -9.67
N CYS A 19 -8.57 5.92 -8.80
CA CYS A 19 -8.95 4.57 -9.22
C CYS A 19 -10.37 4.54 -9.79
N TRP A 20 -11.32 5.18 -9.10
CA TRP A 20 -12.71 5.27 -9.52
C TRP A 20 -12.84 6.04 -10.84
N MET A 21 -12.21 7.22 -10.93
CA MET A 21 -12.30 8.07 -12.13
C MET A 21 -11.65 7.43 -13.36
N SER A 22 -10.56 6.70 -13.19
CA SER A 22 -9.92 5.95 -14.28
C SER A 22 -10.56 4.59 -14.58
N ARG A 23 -11.60 4.19 -13.84
CA ARG A 23 -12.18 2.84 -13.84
C ARG A 23 -11.13 1.75 -13.62
N ASN A 24 -10.05 2.05 -12.90
CA ASN A 24 -9.03 1.09 -12.51
C ASN A 24 -9.52 0.25 -11.31
N LEU A 25 -10.50 -0.63 -11.57
CA LEU A 25 -11.09 -1.50 -10.54
C LEU A 25 -10.03 -2.37 -9.84
N ARG A 26 -8.97 -2.73 -10.56
CA ARG A 26 -7.86 -3.50 -10.01
C ARG A 26 -7.04 -2.69 -9.00
N GLY A 27 -6.75 -1.43 -9.31
CA GLY A 27 -6.14 -0.50 -8.36
C GLY A 27 -7.00 -0.32 -7.12
N ALA A 28 -8.31 -0.10 -7.29
CA ALA A 28 -9.24 0.00 -6.18
C ALA A 28 -9.25 -1.26 -5.31
N GLY A 29 -9.25 -2.45 -5.92
CA GLY A 29 -9.17 -3.72 -5.22
C GLY A 29 -7.92 -3.84 -4.35
N TRP A 30 -6.75 -3.41 -4.84
CA TRP A 30 -5.54 -3.39 -4.04
C TRP A 30 -5.59 -2.38 -2.90
N VAL A 31 -6.10 -1.16 -3.13
CA VAL A 31 -6.26 -0.17 -2.04
C VAL A 31 -7.14 -0.75 -0.93
N LEU A 32 -8.27 -1.36 -1.28
CA LEU A 32 -9.16 -1.98 -0.31
C LEU A 32 -8.51 -3.15 0.43
N ALA A 33 -7.76 -4.01 -0.26
CA ALA A 33 -7.06 -5.14 0.36
C ALA A 33 -6.00 -4.67 1.37
N ILE A 34 -5.26 -3.61 1.02
CA ILE A 34 -4.26 -2.99 1.91
C ILE A 34 -4.93 -2.37 3.13
N SER A 35 -5.99 -1.58 2.93
CA SER A 35 -6.74 -0.97 4.04
C SER A 35 -7.38 -2.04 4.94
N LEU A 36 -7.86 -3.14 4.37
CA LEU A 36 -8.43 -4.24 5.13
C LEU A 36 -7.35 -4.96 5.95
N ASN A 37 -6.18 -5.24 5.37
CA ASN A 37 -5.04 -5.82 6.07
C ASN A 37 -4.68 -4.97 7.30
N LEU A 38 -4.60 -3.65 7.16
CA LEU A 38 -4.37 -2.73 8.28
C LEU A 38 -5.45 -2.87 9.36
N VAL A 39 -6.73 -2.73 8.98
CA VAL A 39 -7.84 -2.76 9.95
C VAL A 39 -7.84 -4.08 10.72
N LEU A 40 -7.57 -5.20 10.04
CA LEU A 40 -7.44 -6.51 10.68
C LEU A 40 -6.23 -6.58 11.61
N SER A 41 -5.06 -6.12 11.16
CA SER A 41 -3.85 -6.11 11.97
C SER A 41 -4.01 -5.25 13.22
N THR A 42 -4.60 -4.06 13.12
CA THR A 42 -4.96 -3.21 14.27
C THR A 42 -5.95 -3.93 15.18
N ALA A 43 -7.02 -4.50 14.64
CA ALA A 43 -8.02 -5.21 15.44
C ALA A 43 -7.42 -6.38 16.23
N VAL A 44 -6.44 -7.07 15.67
CA VAL A 44 -5.72 -8.15 16.38
C VAL A 44 -4.95 -7.62 17.58
N TRP A 45 -4.26 -6.49 17.43
CA TRP A 45 -3.51 -5.86 18.53
C TRP A 45 -4.44 -5.30 19.62
N THR A 46 -5.59 -4.74 19.25
CA THR A 46 -6.51 -4.12 20.23
C THR A 46 -7.37 -5.12 20.99
N ASN A 47 -7.73 -6.26 20.38
CA ASN A 47 -8.57 -7.27 21.03
C ASN A 47 -7.82 -8.21 21.97
N GLY A 48 -6.51 -8.04 22.15
CA GLY A 48 -5.72 -8.84 23.10
C GLY A 48 -5.67 -10.34 22.75
N LEU A 49 -5.69 -10.68 21.46
CA LEU A 49 -5.58 -12.06 21.00
C LEU A 49 -4.23 -12.67 21.39
N PRO A 50 -4.15 -14.00 21.59
CA PRO A 50 -2.88 -14.67 21.86
C PRO A 50 -1.93 -14.54 20.67
N TYR A 51 -0.68 -14.18 20.93
CA TYR A 51 0.39 -14.04 19.91
C TYR A 51 0.04 -13.07 18.77
N PRO A 52 -0.27 -11.79 19.06
CA PRO A 52 -0.74 -10.83 18.06
C PRO A 52 0.27 -10.60 16.93
N ALA A 53 1.57 -10.61 17.23
CA ALA A 53 2.63 -10.48 16.24
C ALA A 53 2.62 -11.63 15.20
N ALA A 54 2.35 -12.86 15.62
CA ALA A 54 2.29 -14.01 14.72
C ALA A 54 1.08 -13.92 13.79
N ILE A 55 -0.09 -13.54 14.33
CA ILE A 55 -1.33 -13.38 13.55
C ILE A 55 -1.16 -12.25 12.52
N VAL A 56 -0.58 -11.12 12.92
CA VAL A 56 -0.32 -9.98 12.02
C VAL A 56 0.64 -10.36 10.91
N ALA A 57 1.73 -11.08 11.24
CA ALA A 57 2.66 -11.58 10.23
C ALA A 57 1.98 -12.52 9.21
N ILE A 58 1.00 -13.33 9.65
CA ILE A 58 0.19 -14.16 8.74
C ILE A 58 -0.69 -13.29 7.85
N ILE A 59 -1.36 -12.27 8.39
CA ILE A 59 -2.22 -11.34 7.63
C ILE A 59 -1.41 -10.60 6.56
N ASP A 60 -0.20 -10.14 6.89
CA ASP A 60 0.72 -9.51 5.94
C ASP A 60 1.21 -10.50 4.87
N CYS A 61 1.50 -11.73 5.27
CA CYS A 61 1.88 -12.81 4.36
C CYS A 61 0.79 -13.12 3.35
N LEU A 62 -0.48 -13.15 3.78
CA LEU A 62 -1.61 -13.37 2.88
C LEU A 62 -1.71 -12.26 1.83
N LEU A 63 -1.51 -10.99 2.22
CA LEU A 63 -1.51 -9.88 1.29
C LEU A 63 -0.33 -9.96 0.31
N PHE A 64 0.86 -10.26 0.81
CA PHE A 64 2.05 -10.49 -0.01
C PHE A 64 1.84 -11.63 -1.04
N VAL A 65 1.33 -12.78 -0.61
CA VAL A 65 1.04 -13.93 -1.48
C VAL A 65 -0.04 -13.56 -2.49
N ALA A 66 -1.08 -12.83 -2.10
CA ALA A 66 -2.11 -12.35 -3.02
C ALA A 66 -1.49 -11.47 -4.12
N ILE A 67 -0.62 -10.52 -3.76
CA ILE A 67 0.08 -9.67 -4.73
C ILE A 67 0.98 -10.50 -5.64
N PHE A 68 1.70 -11.49 -5.10
CA PHE A 68 2.54 -12.38 -5.89
C PHE A 68 1.75 -13.20 -6.92
N GLN A 69 0.64 -13.81 -6.51
CA GLN A 69 -0.16 -14.69 -7.35
C GLN A 69 -1.01 -13.93 -8.37
N LEU A 70 -1.55 -12.79 -7.95
CA LEU A 70 -2.49 -12.02 -8.76
C LEU A 70 -1.79 -10.88 -9.51
N GLY A 71 -0.60 -10.43 -9.12
CA GLY A 71 0.13 -9.36 -9.80
C GLY A 71 0.43 -9.71 -11.26
N ARG A 72 -0.13 -8.94 -12.20
CA ARG A 72 0.04 -9.10 -13.65
C ARG A 72 0.62 -7.87 -14.33
N ASN A 73 0.38 -6.68 -13.78
CA ASN A 73 0.82 -5.42 -14.36
C ASN A 73 2.20 -5.02 -13.85
N VAL A 74 2.97 -4.27 -14.67
CA VAL A 74 4.30 -3.76 -14.28
C VAL A 74 4.24 -2.96 -12.98
N TRP A 75 3.21 -2.13 -12.81
CA TRP A 75 3.05 -1.32 -11.61
C TRP A 75 2.79 -2.16 -10.33
N GLU A 76 2.23 -3.37 -10.47
CA GLU A 76 1.99 -4.29 -9.35
C GLU A 76 3.30 -4.94 -8.86
N LYS A 77 4.36 -4.95 -9.69
CA LYS A 77 5.70 -5.38 -9.26
C LYS A 77 6.28 -4.44 -8.20
N TRP A 78 5.97 -3.14 -8.27
CA TRP A 78 6.36 -2.20 -7.22
C TRP A 78 5.61 -2.48 -5.92
N LEU A 79 4.33 -2.85 -5.98
CA LEU A 79 3.59 -3.31 -4.80
C LEU A 79 4.23 -4.57 -4.21
N PHE A 80 4.62 -5.52 -5.06
CA PHE A 80 5.31 -6.72 -4.60
C PHE A 80 6.60 -6.40 -3.83
N ILE A 81 7.44 -5.50 -4.35
CA ILE A 81 8.68 -5.08 -3.68
C ILE A 81 8.38 -4.41 -2.33
N LEU A 82 7.39 -3.51 -2.28
CA LEU A 82 6.99 -2.85 -1.04
C LEU A 82 6.48 -3.85 0.01
N TYR A 83 5.65 -4.81 -0.39
CA TYR A 83 5.11 -5.83 0.51
C TYR A 83 6.12 -6.92 0.86
N GLN A 84 7.13 -7.15 0.04
CA GLN A 84 8.30 -7.95 0.42
C GLN A 84 9.06 -7.27 1.58
N GLY A 85 9.24 -5.95 1.51
CA GLY A 85 9.83 -5.17 2.60
C GLY A 85 8.97 -5.20 3.86
N SER A 86 7.66 -5.02 3.72
CA SER A 86 6.69 -5.16 4.82
C SER A 86 6.79 -6.53 5.50
N MET A 87 6.81 -7.61 4.72
CA MET A 87 6.98 -8.98 5.22
C MET A 87 8.30 -9.17 5.98
N LEU A 88 9.40 -8.60 5.47
CA LEU A 88 10.69 -8.66 6.17
C LEU A 88 10.60 -7.97 7.55
N VAL A 89 9.93 -6.82 7.63
CA VAL A 89 9.69 -6.10 8.89
C VAL A 89 8.86 -6.95 9.86
N SER A 90 7.78 -7.60 9.38
CA SER A 90 6.94 -8.50 10.19
C SER A 90 7.70 -9.74 10.68
N ILE A 91 8.57 -10.33 9.85
CA ILE A 91 9.43 -11.46 10.25
C ILE A 91 10.46 -11.03 11.30
N ILE A 92 11.12 -9.89 11.11
CA ILE A 92 12.09 -9.36 12.08
C ILE A 92 11.42 -9.11 13.42
N ARG A 93 10.22 -8.50 13.41
CA ARG A 93 9.45 -8.25 14.63
C ARG A 93 9.10 -9.54 15.37
N LEU A 94 8.65 -10.56 14.65
CA LEU A 94 8.34 -11.87 15.20
C LEU A 94 9.57 -12.54 15.79
N ALA A 95 10.71 -12.49 15.08
CA ALA A 95 11.96 -13.02 15.58
C ALA A 95 12.38 -12.31 16.88
N MET A 96 12.30 -10.98 16.93
CA MET A 96 12.62 -10.23 18.15
C MET A 96 11.67 -10.57 19.31
N ASP A 97 10.37 -10.78 19.06
CA ASP A 97 9.43 -11.22 20.11
C ASP A 97 9.78 -12.61 20.69
N ILE A 98 10.37 -13.50 19.88
CA ILE A 98 10.75 -14.85 20.30
C ILE A 98 12.11 -14.86 21.01
N TRP A 99 13.10 -14.17 20.45
CA TRP A 99 14.50 -14.26 20.86
C TRP A 99 14.95 -13.17 21.84
N ALA A 100 14.30 -12.00 21.84
CA ALA A 100 14.61 -10.84 22.69
C ALA A 100 13.33 -10.11 23.13
N PRO A 101 12.42 -10.78 23.86
CA PRO A 101 11.14 -10.21 24.25
C PRO A 101 11.32 -8.94 25.08
N GLY A 102 10.66 -7.85 24.65
CA GLY A 102 10.70 -6.54 25.32
C GLY A 102 11.72 -5.56 24.78
N GLU A 103 12.67 -5.98 23.93
CA GLU A 103 13.66 -5.07 23.31
C GLU A 103 13.17 -4.46 21.99
N ALA A 104 12.12 -5.03 21.40
CA ALA A 104 11.59 -4.54 20.13
C ALA A 104 10.75 -3.26 20.31
N ASN A 105 11.22 -2.17 19.70
CA ASN A 105 10.46 -0.93 19.63
C ASN A 105 9.24 -1.08 18.71
N HIS A 106 8.07 -1.28 19.33
CA HIS A 106 6.79 -1.42 18.61
C HIS A 106 6.45 -0.20 17.73
N ALA A 107 6.81 1.01 18.18
CA ALA A 107 6.54 2.23 17.41
C ALA A 107 7.33 2.26 16.10
N LEU A 108 8.63 1.90 16.14
CA LEU A 108 9.46 1.83 14.94
C LEU A 108 8.92 0.79 13.94
N TYR A 109 8.52 -0.38 14.44
CA TYR A 109 7.89 -1.43 13.64
C TYR A 109 6.62 -0.92 12.93
N SER A 110 5.69 -0.32 13.69
CA SER A 110 4.45 0.23 13.13
C SER A 110 4.74 1.28 12.06
N SER A 111 5.64 2.22 12.34
CA SER A 111 6.00 3.27 11.39
C SER A 111 6.57 2.73 10.07
N LEU A 112 7.38 1.68 10.12
CA LEU A 112 7.93 1.06 8.90
C LEU A 112 6.83 0.42 8.04
N LEU A 113 5.91 -0.33 8.64
CA LEU A 113 4.76 -0.90 7.94
C LEU A 113 3.86 0.18 7.35
N GLU A 114 3.64 1.26 8.10
CA GLU A 114 2.84 2.38 7.64
C GLU A 114 3.45 3.07 6.41
N ILE A 115 4.77 3.27 6.40
CA ILE A 115 5.50 3.81 5.25
C ILE A 115 5.30 2.92 4.02
N CYS A 116 5.36 1.59 4.17
CA CYS A 116 5.09 0.66 3.07
C CYS A 116 3.66 0.82 2.53
N ASN A 117 2.66 0.92 3.40
CA ASN A 117 1.27 1.13 3.00
C ASN A 117 1.07 2.48 2.29
N TYR A 118 1.64 3.56 2.82
CA TYR A 118 1.57 4.89 2.16
C TYR A 118 2.25 4.88 0.80
N ALA A 119 3.42 4.25 0.68
CA ALA A 119 4.11 4.10 -0.59
C ALA A 119 3.25 3.31 -1.59
N ALA A 120 2.57 2.24 -1.14
CA ALA A 120 1.68 1.46 -1.98
C ALA A 120 0.47 2.29 -2.47
N PHE A 121 -0.16 3.06 -1.59
CA PHE A 121 -1.24 3.98 -1.97
C PHE A 121 -0.77 5.05 -2.96
N LEU A 122 0.44 5.58 -2.77
CA LEU A 122 1.04 6.51 -3.72
C LEU A 122 1.24 5.87 -5.09
N VAL A 123 1.80 4.66 -5.17
CA VAL A 123 1.95 3.91 -6.44
C VAL A 123 0.60 3.74 -7.13
N ILE A 124 -0.41 3.22 -6.41
CA ILE A 124 -1.72 2.92 -6.98
C ILE A 124 -2.45 4.20 -7.42
N GLY A 125 -2.42 5.24 -6.58
CA GLY A 125 -3.03 6.53 -6.89
C GLY A 125 -2.34 7.21 -8.07
N SER A 126 -1.02 7.14 -8.16
CA SER A 126 -0.23 7.70 -9.27
C SER A 126 -0.54 7.05 -10.61
N ILE A 127 -0.53 5.71 -10.69
CA ILE A 127 -0.83 5.01 -11.95
C ILE A 127 -2.29 5.23 -12.38
N SER A 128 -3.21 5.27 -11.41
CA SER A 128 -4.63 5.52 -11.67
C SER A 128 -4.87 6.98 -12.08
N GLY A 129 -4.14 7.92 -11.49
CA GLY A 129 -4.16 9.34 -11.85
C GLY A 129 -3.71 9.55 -13.28
N ILE A 130 -2.60 8.92 -13.71
CA ILE A 130 -2.14 8.96 -15.10
C ILE A 130 -3.25 8.46 -16.04
N LYS A 131 -3.85 7.29 -15.76
CA LYS A 131 -4.96 6.74 -16.56
C LYS A 131 -6.21 7.62 -16.56
N ALA A 132 -6.50 8.32 -15.47
CA ALA A 132 -7.63 9.26 -15.42
C ALA A 132 -7.36 10.46 -16.33
N THR A 133 -6.12 10.99 -16.33
CA THR A 133 -5.75 12.14 -17.17
C THR A 133 -5.78 11.85 -18.67
N SER A 134 -5.58 10.60 -19.10
CA SER A 134 -5.70 10.27 -20.53
C SER A 134 -7.15 10.34 -21.03
N ASN A 135 -8.12 10.10 -20.15
CA ASN A 135 -9.52 9.86 -20.53
C ASN A 135 -10.42 11.10 -20.47
N ASP A 136 -10.10 12.12 -19.66
CA ASP A 136 -10.94 13.30 -19.46
C ASP A 136 -10.11 14.57 -19.21
N PHE A 137 -10.46 15.67 -19.88
CA PHE A 137 -9.84 16.97 -19.71
C PHE A 137 -10.00 17.52 -18.28
N ARG A 138 -11.15 17.31 -17.64
CA ARG A 138 -11.37 17.73 -16.23
C ARG A 138 -10.48 16.94 -15.27
N ALA A 139 -10.30 15.65 -15.55
CA ALA A 139 -9.39 14.79 -14.80
C ALA A 139 -7.92 15.19 -14.99
N ARG A 140 -7.52 15.75 -16.15
CA ARG A 140 -6.15 16.27 -16.36
C ARG A 140 -5.78 17.31 -15.32
N LEU A 141 -6.62 18.32 -15.11
CA LEU A 141 -6.36 19.37 -14.13
C LEU A 141 -6.32 18.82 -12.70
N ALA A 142 -7.29 18.00 -12.32
CA ALA A 142 -7.41 17.46 -10.96
C ALA A 142 -6.26 16.50 -10.59
N PHE A 143 -5.76 15.69 -11.52
CA PHE A 143 -4.74 14.67 -11.26
C PHE A 143 -3.34 15.02 -11.78
N THR A 144 -3.12 16.26 -12.20
CA THR A 144 -1.76 16.74 -12.52
C THR A 144 -0.78 16.52 -11.36
N PRO A 145 -1.13 16.76 -10.07
CA PRO A 145 -0.22 16.47 -8.96
C PRO A 145 0.16 14.99 -8.89
N TRP A 146 -0.81 14.08 -9.02
CA TRP A 146 -0.59 12.63 -9.03
C TRP A 146 0.33 12.18 -10.15
N ARG A 147 0.14 12.74 -11.35
CA ARG A 147 1.00 12.47 -12.51
C ARG A 147 2.42 13.01 -12.32
N ARG A 148 2.59 14.21 -11.75
CA ARG A 148 3.91 14.77 -11.43
C ARG A 148 4.64 13.92 -10.38
N LEU A 149 3.93 13.51 -9.33
CA LEU A 149 4.43 12.58 -8.31
C LEU A 149 4.87 11.25 -8.95
N ALA A 150 4.03 10.68 -9.81
CA ALA A 150 4.34 9.43 -10.51
C ALA A 150 5.67 9.51 -11.27
N PHE A 151 5.86 10.57 -12.05
CA PHE A 151 7.04 10.78 -12.88
C PHE A 151 8.30 11.22 -12.12
N LEU A 152 8.15 11.65 -10.87
CA LEU A 152 9.25 11.99 -9.99
C LEU A 152 9.73 10.75 -9.22
N VAL A 153 8.80 9.97 -8.70
CA VAL A 153 9.09 8.81 -7.84
C VAL A 153 9.40 7.56 -8.66
N PHE A 154 8.75 7.39 -9.81
CA PHE A 154 8.90 6.20 -10.64
C PHE A 154 9.24 6.62 -12.08
N PRO A 155 10.53 6.81 -12.39
CA PRO A 155 10.97 7.17 -13.75
C PRO A 155 10.45 6.19 -14.81
N ALA A 156 10.34 4.90 -14.47
CA ALA A 156 9.79 3.86 -15.33
C ALA A 156 8.35 4.12 -15.82
N PHE A 157 7.57 4.95 -15.11
CA PHE A 157 6.22 5.33 -15.57
C PHE A 157 6.25 6.42 -16.65
N ARG A 158 7.38 7.08 -16.93
CA ARG A 158 7.51 8.00 -18.07
C ARG A 158 7.51 7.23 -19.39
N ASP A 159 8.24 6.12 -19.44
CA ASP A 159 8.43 5.32 -20.65
C ASP A 159 7.10 4.65 -21.09
N ASP A 160 6.35 4.12 -20.12
CA ASP A 160 5.00 3.55 -20.35
C ASP A 160 3.97 4.58 -20.86
N ALA A 161 4.20 5.89 -20.60
CA ALA A 161 3.30 6.95 -21.02
C ALA A 161 3.61 7.48 -22.41
N THR A 162 4.85 7.36 -22.88
CA THR A 162 5.28 7.78 -24.23
C THR A 162 4.96 6.75 -25.31
N ASP A 163 4.92 5.46 -24.98
CA ASP A 163 4.60 4.40 -25.97
C ASP A 163 3.12 4.32 -26.37
N ARG A 164 2.26 5.16 -25.78
CA ARG A 164 0.80 5.19 -26.05
C ARG A 164 0.29 6.51 -26.63
N SER A 165 1.19 7.47 -26.92
CA SER A 165 0.88 8.75 -27.58
C SER A 165 1.28 8.72 -29.04
#